data_AF-A0A133VFS7-F1
#
_entry.id   AF-A0A133VFS7-F1
#
_cell.length_a   1.000
_cell.length_b   1.000
_cell.length_c   1.000
_cell.angle_alpha   90.00
_cell.angle_beta   90.00
_cell.angle_gamma   90.00
#
_symmetry.space_group_name_H-M   'P 1'
#
loop_
_entity.id
_entity.type
_entity.pdbx_description
1 polymer ?
#
loop_
_entity_poly.entity_id
_entity_poly.type
_entity_poly.pdbx_seq_one_letter_code
_entity_poly.pdbx_strand_id
1 'polypeptide(L)'
;WITAHASAVKTRTPYNMKSVIMHEGASGGGKSEMNERIHQEEDGSIHLGHNKVTGEDKRLVIPQFNKLMPVADDMVLCHKDLQKDNGKLTTRDAENSWFVRVDHINNYGTDPDIESRSISPERPLEFFNIHTQPNSTALLWEHVEDEPGVPCPNPRFIQPRDTVPHIRNDTLDIDIRSFGIRTPPCTKEEPNYGILGMFHVLPPALAWLWRLVAPRGHGNPSIVETEGIQAEGVGSYWPFATGERVDHANLLLEQFMNSPEVLNVLTPNQHVGAWKVGFMPEWLMREYLPRRGGELEASELTPARCSLLGYTLDEMIIEGHEISKYMLDVSRQQEVGKEAYDKGSEILTSFFKKEVKKFLTDRIHPTGREIIETFLHDGSVKDFEDMIESNQIVSEQ
;
A
#
# COMPACT_ATOMS: atom_id res chain seq x y z
N TRP A 1 -2.30 20.19 10.56
CA TRP A 1 -2.19 19.51 9.26
C TRP A 1 -1.12 18.43 9.38
N ILE A 2 -1.04 17.52 8.42
CA ILE A 2 -0.03 16.45 8.43
C ILE A 2 0.74 16.42 7.11
N THR A 3 1.91 15.80 7.15
CA THR A 3 2.58 15.27 5.97
C THR A 3 2.49 13.75 6.11
N ALA A 4 1.82 13.10 5.16
CA ALA A 4 1.67 11.66 5.18
C ALA A 4 2.91 11.00 4.55
N HIS A 5 3.39 9.93 5.18
CA HIS A 5 4.46 9.09 4.62
C HIS A 5 3.84 8.14 3.59
N ALA A 6 3.75 8.63 2.36
CA ALA A 6 2.97 8.09 1.27
C ALA A 6 3.60 8.46 -0.08
N SER A 7 3.34 7.65 -1.09
CA SER A 7 3.48 8.05 -2.48
C SER A 7 2.14 8.56 -3.02
N ALA A 8 2.20 9.26 -4.15
CA ALA A 8 1.02 9.64 -4.90
C ALA A 8 1.28 9.54 -6.40
N VAL A 9 0.32 8.98 -7.12
CA VAL A 9 0.37 8.81 -8.57
C VAL A 9 -0.97 9.20 -9.18
N LYS A 10 -0.93 9.98 -10.26
CA LYS A 10 -2.09 10.18 -11.12
C LYS A 10 -2.06 9.13 -12.21
N THR A 11 -3.18 8.44 -12.40
CA THR A 11 -3.36 7.44 -13.45
C THR A 11 -4.25 7.99 -14.55
N ARG A 12 -4.06 7.48 -15.76
CA ARG A 12 -5.00 7.68 -16.87
C ARG A 12 -5.22 6.38 -17.62
N THR A 13 -6.47 5.94 -17.70
CA THR A 13 -6.84 4.71 -18.40
C THR A 13 -6.73 4.84 -19.92
N PRO A 14 -6.71 3.71 -20.67
CA PRO A 14 -6.81 3.73 -22.13
C PRO A 14 -8.01 4.51 -22.67
N TYR A 15 -9.10 4.60 -21.89
CA TYR A 15 -10.33 5.30 -22.22
C TYR A 15 -10.39 6.73 -21.63
N ASN A 16 -9.24 7.27 -21.21
CA ASN A 16 -9.05 8.65 -20.77
C ASN A 16 -9.75 9.03 -19.44
N MET A 17 -10.16 8.03 -18.63
CA MET A 17 -10.53 8.25 -17.23
C MET A 17 -9.28 8.53 -16.42
N LYS A 18 -9.38 9.40 -15.41
CA LYS A 18 -8.25 9.81 -14.58
C LYS A 18 -8.61 9.62 -13.12
N SER A 19 -7.68 9.09 -12.35
CA SER A 19 -7.79 9.01 -10.91
C SER A 19 -6.46 9.38 -10.27
N VAL A 20 -6.49 9.86 -9.04
CA VAL A 20 -5.30 10.13 -8.22
C VAL A 20 -5.32 9.17 -7.05
N ILE A 21 -4.25 8.41 -6.94
CA ILE A 21 -4.06 7.41 -5.89
C ILE A 21 -2.98 7.94 -4.96
N MET A 22 -3.29 8.00 -3.67
CA MET A 22 -2.32 8.16 -2.60
C MET A 22 -2.13 6.81 -1.93
N HIS A 23 -0.91 6.27 -1.94
CA HIS A 23 -0.60 4.98 -1.34
C HIS A 23 0.37 5.20 -0.18
N GLU A 24 -0.08 4.89 1.03
CA GLU A 24 0.77 4.95 2.21
C GLU A 24 1.10 3.55 2.68
N GLY A 25 2.16 3.42 3.46
CA GLY A 25 2.64 2.13 3.89
C GLY A 25 3.92 2.26 4.68
N ALA A 26 4.14 1.26 5.53
CA ALA A 26 5.41 1.03 6.20
C ALA A 26 6.59 0.92 5.22
N SER A 27 7.83 0.89 5.72
CA SER A 27 8.97 0.60 4.83
C SER A 27 8.84 -0.78 4.16
N GLY A 28 8.94 -0.81 2.83
CA GLY A 28 8.60 -1.98 2.01
C GLY A 28 7.11 -2.25 1.85
N GLY A 29 6.27 -1.26 2.16
CA GLY A 29 4.81 -1.31 2.00
C GLY A 29 4.33 -1.19 0.55
N GLY A 30 5.19 -0.76 -0.39
CA GLY A 30 4.82 -0.55 -1.81
C GLY A 30 4.68 0.91 -2.23
N LYS A 31 5.24 1.86 -1.44
CA LYS A 31 5.12 3.29 -1.74
C LYS A 31 5.79 3.66 -3.06
N SER A 32 7.08 3.38 -3.21
CA SER A 32 7.81 3.70 -4.43
C SER A 32 7.31 2.85 -5.60
N GLU A 33 6.98 1.58 -5.33
CA GLU A 33 6.46 0.63 -6.31
C GLU A 33 5.09 1.07 -6.89
N MET A 34 4.30 1.86 -6.15
CA MET A 34 3.09 2.50 -6.67
C MET A 34 3.36 3.46 -7.85
N ASN A 35 4.59 3.97 -8.01
CA ASN A 35 5.00 4.78 -9.15
C ASN A 35 5.60 3.95 -10.31
N GLU A 36 5.92 2.68 -10.08
CA GLU A 36 6.57 1.78 -11.04
C GLU A 36 5.58 1.09 -11.98
N ARG A 37 6.02 0.67 -13.16
CA ARG A 37 5.16 -0.10 -14.08
C ARG A 37 5.07 -1.55 -13.63
N ILE A 38 4.00 -2.23 -14.03
CA ILE A 38 3.93 -3.69 -13.88
C ILE A 38 5.03 -4.32 -14.74
N HIS A 39 5.82 -5.19 -14.13
CA HIS A 39 6.87 -5.92 -14.83
C HIS A 39 6.27 -7.00 -15.74
N GLN A 40 6.75 -7.04 -16.98
CA GLN A 40 6.34 -8.02 -17.98
C GLN A 40 7.52 -8.92 -18.32
N GLU A 41 7.22 -10.19 -18.52
CA GLU A 41 8.15 -11.16 -19.10
C GLU A 41 8.37 -10.87 -20.60
N GLU A 42 9.37 -11.52 -21.21
CA GLU A 42 9.68 -11.34 -22.64
C GLU A 42 8.49 -11.65 -23.57
N ASP A 43 7.59 -12.54 -23.16
CA ASP A 43 6.38 -12.90 -23.91
C ASP A 43 5.20 -11.94 -23.67
N GLY A 44 5.41 -10.90 -22.87
CA GLY A 44 4.40 -9.89 -22.49
C GLY A 44 3.47 -10.34 -21.36
N SER A 45 3.63 -11.57 -20.84
CA SER A 45 2.87 -12.02 -19.67
C SER A 45 3.37 -11.37 -18.38
N ILE A 46 2.50 -11.35 -17.38
CA ILE A 46 2.77 -10.80 -16.06
C ILE A 46 2.71 -11.97 -15.08
N HIS A 47 3.76 -12.14 -14.27
CA HIS A 47 3.75 -13.11 -13.17
C HIS A 47 2.83 -12.60 -12.05
N LEU A 48 1.70 -13.28 -11.85
CA LEU A 48 0.73 -12.92 -10.82
C LEU A 48 1.17 -13.41 -9.43
N GLY A 49 1.75 -14.60 -9.39
CA GLY A 49 2.26 -15.18 -8.16
C GLY A 49 2.61 -16.65 -8.26
N HIS A 50 3.33 -17.11 -7.24
CA HIS A 50 3.83 -18.47 -7.09
C HIS A 50 3.23 -19.11 -5.84
N ASN A 51 2.54 -20.25 -5.98
CA ASN A 51 1.98 -20.98 -4.85
C ASN A 51 3.09 -21.72 -4.11
N LYS A 52 3.32 -21.36 -2.84
CA LYS A 52 4.42 -21.94 -2.05
C LYS A 52 4.21 -23.39 -1.63
N VAL A 53 2.99 -23.92 -1.74
CA VAL A 53 2.66 -25.30 -1.37
C VAL A 53 2.69 -26.21 -2.59
N THR A 54 2.04 -25.80 -3.69
CA THR A 54 1.93 -26.63 -4.89
C THR A 54 3.06 -26.41 -5.89
N GLY A 55 3.77 -25.28 -5.81
CA GLY A 55 4.76 -24.85 -6.79
C GLY A 55 4.17 -24.30 -8.09
N GLU A 56 2.84 -24.10 -8.16
CA GLU A 56 2.16 -23.55 -9.33
C GLU A 56 2.47 -22.06 -9.52
N ASP A 57 2.80 -21.67 -10.75
CA ASP A 57 2.88 -20.27 -11.16
C ASP A 57 1.61 -19.83 -11.88
N LYS A 58 1.13 -18.64 -11.52
CA LYS A 58 0.06 -17.96 -12.26
C LYS A 58 0.60 -16.79 -13.04
N ARG A 59 0.06 -16.64 -14.24
CA ARG A 59 0.32 -15.52 -15.13
C ARG A 59 -0.97 -14.93 -15.68
N LEU A 60 -0.93 -13.67 -16.05
CA LEU A 60 -2.02 -12.97 -16.74
C LEU A 60 -1.45 -12.04 -17.80
N VAL A 61 -2.30 -11.54 -18.70
CA VAL A 61 -1.91 -10.57 -19.73
C VAL A 61 -2.83 -9.37 -19.61
N ILE A 62 -2.28 -8.16 -19.52
CA ILE A 62 -3.05 -6.91 -19.61
C ILE A 62 -2.66 -6.25 -20.94
N PRO A 63 -3.57 -6.15 -21.93
CA PRO A 63 -3.25 -5.63 -23.25
C PRO A 63 -2.80 -4.16 -23.25
N GLN A 64 -3.40 -3.34 -22.38
CA GLN A 64 -3.09 -1.92 -22.27
C GLN A 64 -3.12 -1.50 -20.81
N PHE A 65 -2.01 -0.94 -20.32
CA PHE A 65 -1.89 -0.43 -18.96
C PHE A 65 -2.35 1.01 -18.83
N ASN A 66 -2.66 1.41 -17.61
CA ASN A 66 -2.85 2.81 -17.25
C ASN A 66 -1.54 3.59 -17.46
N LYS A 67 -1.66 4.81 -17.97
CA LYS A 67 -0.53 5.75 -17.99
C LYS A 67 -0.34 6.32 -16.60
N LEU A 68 0.89 6.25 -16.11
CA LEU A 68 1.28 6.78 -14.80
C LEU A 68 1.87 8.17 -14.95
N MET A 69 1.48 9.06 -14.06
CA MET A 69 1.99 10.42 -13.92
C MET A 69 2.33 10.60 -12.43
N PRO A 70 3.55 10.22 -12.02
CA PRO A 70 3.97 10.29 -10.63
C PRO A 70 3.81 11.69 -10.04
N VAL A 71 3.61 11.77 -8.72
CA VAL A 71 3.40 13.03 -8.00
C VAL A 71 4.40 13.13 -6.85
N ALA A 72 4.43 12.12 -5.99
CA ALA A 72 5.28 12.03 -4.80
C ALA A 72 5.69 10.57 -4.57
N ASP A 73 6.82 10.37 -3.91
CA ASP A 73 7.36 9.03 -3.61
C ASP A 73 7.28 8.67 -2.13
N ASP A 74 7.59 9.62 -1.23
CA ASP A 74 7.69 9.32 0.20
C ASP A 74 6.91 10.28 1.10
N MET A 75 6.87 11.58 0.78
CA MET A 75 6.26 12.59 1.65
C MET A 75 5.17 13.41 0.95
N VAL A 76 3.91 13.12 1.27
CA VAL A 76 2.74 13.80 0.71
C VAL A 76 2.21 14.84 1.69
N LEU A 77 2.33 16.12 1.33
CA LEU A 77 1.87 17.25 2.12
C LEU A 77 0.35 17.40 2.04
N CYS A 78 -0.32 17.34 3.20
CA CYS A 78 -1.76 17.51 3.35
C CYS A 78 -2.07 18.81 4.12
N HIS A 79 -1.55 19.94 3.64
CA HIS A 79 -1.67 21.23 4.33
C HIS A 79 -3.12 21.75 4.29
N LYS A 80 -3.57 22.37 5.39
CA LYS A 80 -4.95 22.87 5.53
C LYS A 80 -5.35 23.89 4.44
N ASP A 81 -4.42 24.76 4.07
CA ASP A 81 -4.65 25.79 3.05
C ASP A 81 -4.72 25.24 1.61
N LEU A 82 -4.46 23.94 1.42
CA LEU A 82 -4.66 23.27 0.13
C LEU A 82 -6.08 22.72 -0.03
N GLN A 83 -6.79 22.50 1.08
CA GLN A 83 -8.10 21.83 1.05
C GLN A 83 -9.15 22.72 0.41
N LYS A 84 -10.10 22.11 -0.32
CA LYS A 84 -11.07 22.82 -1.19
C LYS A 84 -12.54 22.58 -0.84
N ASP A 85 -12.83 21.92 0.28
CA ASP A 85 -14.19 21.55 0.71
C ASP A 85 -15.00 20.79 -0.37
N ASN A 86 -14.32 19.99 -1.19
CA ASN A 86 -14.93 19.19 -2.27
C ASN A 86 -15.12 17.71 -1.88
N GLY A 87 -15.04 17.40 -0.59
CA GLY A 87 -15.11 16.04 -0.06
C GLY A 87 -13.88 15.16 -0.36
N LYS A 88 -12.79 15.74 -0.87
CA LYS A 88 -11.53 15.04 -1.16
C LYS A 88 -10.37 15.64 -0.38
N LEU A 89 -9.34 14.81 -0.17
CA LEU A 89 -8.07 15.27 0.39
C LEU A 89 -7.22 15.90 -0.72
N THR A 90 -6.93 17.20 -0.64
CA THR A 90 -6.03 17.87 -1.59
C THR A 90 -4.59 17.79 -1.07
N THR A 91 -3.68 17.33 -1.93
CA THR A 91 -2.28 17.06 -1.55
C THR A 91 -1.28 17.62 -2.56
N ARG A 92 -0.01 17.65 -2.17
CA ARG A 92 1.14 17.94 -3.04
C ARG A 92 2.35 17.18 -2.51
N ASP A 93 3.33 16.91 -3.36
CA ASP A 93 4.65 16.46 -2.90
C ASP A 93 5.29 17.49 -1.94
N ALA A 94 5.84 17.01 -0.82
CA ALA A 94 6.61 17.80 0.13
C ALA A 94 8.10 17.90 -0.25
N GLU A 95 8.54 17.16 -1.27
CA GLU A 95 9.95 16.96 -1.62
C GLU A 95 10.31 17.54 -2.99
N ASN A 96 11.60 17.82 -3.17
CA ASN A 96 12.17 18.24 -4.45
C ASN A 96 13.02 17.13 -5.12
N SER A 97 13.24 16.02 -4.42
CA SER A 97 14.00 14.87 -4.89
C SER A 97 13.58 13.65 -4.08
N TRP A 98 13.73 12.47 -4.66
CA TRP A 98 13.33 11.20 -4.04
C TRP A 98 14.54 10.37 -3.68
N PHE A 99 14.47 9.64 -2.56
CA PHE A 99 15.58 8.84 -2.04
C PHE A 99 15.36 7.35 -2.32
N VAL A 100 15.54 6.99 -3.59
CA VAL A 100 15.13 5.71 -4.18
C VAL A 100 16.04 4.58 -3.73
N ARG A 101 15.43 3.47 -3.30
CA ARG A 101 16.13 2.22 -2.93
C ARG A 101 16.22 1.29 -4.13
N VAL A 102 17.38 0.65 -4.31
CA VAL A 102 17.69 -0.15 -5.51
C VAL A 102 18.21 -1.55 -5.20
N ASP A 103 17.96 -2.08 -3.99
CA ASP A 103 18.45 -3.41 -3.57
C ASP A 103 17.94 -4.58 -4.42
N HIS A 104 16.81 -4.40 -5.10
CA HIS A 104 16.25 -5.42 -5.99
C HIS A 104 16.98 -5.50 -7.34
N ILE A 105 17.72 -4.47 -7.75
CA ILE A 105 18.43 -4.40 -9.03
C ILE A 105 19.76 -5.14 -8.89
N ASN A 106 19.80 -6.40 -9.32
CA ASN A 106 20.98 -7.27 -9.18
C ASN A 106 21.75 -7.48 -10.49
N ASN A 107 21.16 -7.09 -11.61
CA ASN A 107 21.78 -7.12 -12.93
C ASN A 107 21.08 -6.12 -13.85
N TYR A 108 21.71 -5.83 -14.99
CA TYR A 108 21.09 -5.03 -16.06
C TYR A 108 19.74 -5.61 -16.50
N GLY A 109 18.78 -4.73 -16.74
CA GLY A 109 17.43 -5.07 -17.20
C GLY A 109 16.47 -5.50 -16.10
N THR A 110 16.85 -5.36 -14.82
CA THR A 110 15.94 -5.67 -13.71
C THR A 110 14.84 -4.62 -13.62
N ASP A 111 15.21 -3.34 -13.70
CA ASP A 111 14.26 -2.22 -13.83
C ASP A 111 14.80 -1.22 -14.85
N PRO A 112 14.44 -1.37 -16.14
CA PRO A 112 14.90 -0.47 -17.18
C PRO A 112 14.52 1.00 -16.96
N ASP A 113 13.42 1.29 -16.26
CA ASP A 113 12.98 2.66 -16.02
C ASP A 113 13.88 3.34 -14.99
N ILE A 114 14.12 2.72 -13.83
CA ILE A 114 15.05 3.23 -12.82
C ILE A 114 16.49 3.25 -13.38
N GLU A 115 16.93 2.17 -14.03
CA GLU A 115 18.27 2.05 -14.60
C GLU A 115 18.56 3.17 -15.60
N SER A 116 17.64 3.44 -16.54
CA SER A 116 17.83 4.49 -17.55
C SER A 116 18.03 5.88 -16.95
N ARG A 117 17.37 6.17 -15.83
CA ARG A 117 17.45 7.46 -15.12
C ARG A 117 18.76 7.63 -14.36
N SER A 118 19.43 6.53 -14.02
CA SER A 118 20.70 6.53 -13.28
C SER A 118 21.96 6.47 -14.16
N ILE A 119 21.89 5.80 -15.31
CA ILE A 119 23.06 5.50 -16.17
C ILE A 119 23.50 6.71 -17.00
N SER A 120 22.56 7.54 -17.43
CA SER A 120 22.83 8.73 -18.26
C SER A 120 21.99 9.93 -17.80
N PRO A 121 22.22 10.41 -16.56
CA PRO A 121 21.40 11.47 -16.01
C PRO A 121 21.75 12.82 -16.64
N GLU A 122 20.76 13.72 -16.72
CA GLU A 122 20.95 15.07 -17.25
C GLU A 122 21.83 15.96 -16.35
N ARG A 123 22.04 15.55 -15.09
CA ARG A 123 22.89 16.23 -14.10
C ARG A 123 23.55 15.20 -13.18
N PRO A 124 24.62 15.57 -12.44
CA PRO A 124 25.20 14.68 -11.44
C PRO A 124 24.18 14.20 -10.41
N LEU A 125 24.19 12.89 -10.13
CA LEU A 125 23.38 12.26 -9.10
C LEU A 125 24.26 11.86 -7.90
N GLU A 126 23.64 11.72 -6.74
CA GLU A 126 24.31 11.25 -5.52
C GLU A 126 23.88 9.81 -5.24
N PHE A 127 24.87 8.93 -5.03
CA PHE A 127 24.67 7.50 -4.81
C PHE A 127 25.20 7.12 -3.42
N PHE A 128 24.49 6.19 -2.77
CA PHE A 128 24.77 5.71 -1.41
C PHE A 128 24.87 4.19 -1.45
N ASN A 129 25.96 3.67 -0.88
CA ASN A 129 26.26 2.23 -0.84
C ASN A 129 26.26 1.56 -2.22
N ILE A 130 26.68 2.29 -3.25
CA ILE A 130 26.92 1.79 -4.61
C ILE A 130 28.40 2.02 -4.92
N HIS A 131 29.09 0.97 -5.33
CA HIS A 131 30.50 0.99 -5.68
C HIS A 131 30.69 1.69 -7.03
N THR A 132 31.16 2.92 -6.99
CA THR A 132 31.43 3.71 -8.20
C THR A 132 32.54 4.73 -7.94
N GLN A 133 33.15 5.24 -9.00
CA GLN A 133 34.10 6.35 -8.91
C GLN A 133 33.38 7.68 -9.16
N PRO A 134 33.77 8.78 -8.49
CA PRO A 134 33.21 10.10 -8.78
C PRO A 134 33.32 10.46 -10.27
N ASN A 135 32.25 11.03 -10.83
CA ASN A 135 32.13 11.40 -12.26
C ASN A 135 32.21 10.22 -13.25
N SER A 136 31.99 8.99 -12.79
CA SER A 136 31.78 7.82 -13.66
C SER A 136 30.31 7.40 -13.69
N THR A 137 29.96 6.51 -14.60
CA THR A 137 28.63 5.86 -14.58
C THR A 137 28.55 4.93 -13.39
N ALA A 138 27.56 5.14 -12.52
CA ALA A 138 27.23 4.21 -11.45
C ALA A 138 26.29 3.12 -11.99
N LEU A 139 26.65 1.85 -11.75
CA LEU A 139 25.80 0.72 -12.06
C LEU A 139 25.01 0.37 -10.80
N LEU A 140 23.68 0.42 -10.86
CA LEU A 140 22.84 0.29 -9.68
C LEU A 140 23.01 -1.06 -8.96
N TRP A 141 23.37 -2.12 -9.69
CA TRP A 141 23.60 -3.46 -9.16
C TRP A 141 25.00 -3.68 -8.54
N GLU A 142 25.90 -2.69 -8.61
CA GLU A 142 27.22 -2.76 -7.97
C GLU A 142 27.12 -2.26 -6.53
N HIS A 143 26.38 -2.96 -5.67
CA HIS A 143 26.22 -2.59 -4.27
C HIS A 143 27.57 -2.68 -3.53
N VAL A 144 27.82 -1.73 -2.62
CA VAL A 144 28.92 -1.87 -1.64
C VAL A 144 28.64 -3.08 -0.77
N GLU A 145 29.65 -3.88 -0.48
CA GLU A 145 29.52 -5.03 0.42
C GLU A 145 29.67 -4.61 1.88
N ASP A 146 28.73 -5.01 2.74
CA ASP A 146 28.84 -4.84 4.20
C ASP A 146 29.87 -5.83 4.78
N GLU A 147 29.95 -7.03 4.19
CA GLU A 147 30.95 -8.08 4.43
C GLU A 147 31.29 -8.80 3.10
N PRO A 148 32.44 -9.47 2.94
CA PRO A 148 32.81 -10.12 1.69
C PRO A 148 31.71 -11.03 1.12
N GLY A 149 31.18 -10.69 -0.05
CA GLY A 149 30.08 -11.40 -0.71
C GLY A 149 28.66 -11.09 -0.20
N VAL A 150 28.51 -10.15 0.74
CA VAL A 150 27.24 -9.72 1.31
C VAL A 150 26.97 -8.26 0.90
N PRO A 151 26.17 -8.02 -0.15
CA PRO A 151 25.86 -6.66 -0.59
C PRO A 151 25.04 -5.93 0.47
N CYS A 152 25.26 -4.61 0.59
CA CYS A 152 24.49 -3.74 1.46
C CYS A 152 23.00 -3.87 1.14
N PRO A 153 22.12 -4.10 2.13
CA PRO A 153 20.69 -4.32 1.89
C PRO A 153 19.93 -3.01 1.60
N ASN A 154 20.58 -1.85 1.68
CA ASN A 154 19.94 -0.55 1.48
C ASN A 154 20.80 0.41 0.61
N PRO A 155 21.12 0.02 -0.64
CA PRO A 155 21.72 0.91 -1.63
C PRO A 155 20.67 1.87 -2.15
N ARG A 156 21.06 3.14 -2.34
CA ARG A 156 20.14 4.22 -2.71
C ARG A 156 20.79 5.23 -3.63
N PHE A 157 19.96 6.01 -4.30
CA PHE A 157 20.42 7.23 -4.95
C PHE A 157 19.38 8.34 -4.83
N ILE A 158 19.83 9.58 -4.94
CA ILE A 158 18.94 10.75 -4.94
C ILE A 158 18.53 11.02 -6.38
N GLN A 159 17.22 10.93 -6.63
CA GLN A 159 16.62 11.24 -7.91
C GLN A 159 15.97 12.63 -7.87
N PRO A 160 16.46 13.62 -8.63
CA PRO A 160 15.79 14.91 -8.74
C PRO A 160 14.41 14.74 -9.36
N ARG A 161 13.40 15.27 -8.69
CA ARG A 161 11.99 15.02 -9.01
C ARG A 161 11.58 15.48 -10.40
N ASP A 162 12.16 16.57 -10.86
CA ASP A 162 11.95 17.14 -12.20
C ASP A 162 12.55 16.30 -13.34
N THR A 163 13.39 15.30 -13.03
CA THR A 163 13.88 14.31 -14.01
C THR A 163 12.96 13.10 -14.15
N VAL A 164 11.96 12.96 -13.28
CA VAL A 164 11.03 11.83 -13.33
C VAL A 164 10.06 12.01 -14.52
N PRO A 165 9.96 11.03 -15.43
CA PRO A 165 9.07 11.14 -16.58
C PRO A 165 7.61 11.39 -16.17
N HIS A 166 6.97 12.37 -16.81
CA HIS A 166 5.56 12.72 -16.59
C HIS A 166 5.20 13.17 -15.16
N ILE A 167 6.20 13.61 -14.38
CA ILE A 167 5.99 14.15 -13.03
C ILE A 167 4.95 15.29 -12.99
N ARG A 168 4.11 15.29 -11.96
CA ARG A 168 3.07 16.30 -11.71
C ARG A 168 3.46 17.21 -10.57
N ASN A 169 3.49 18.52 -10.79
CA ASN A 169 3.92 19.51 -9.78
C ASN A 169 2.74 20.24 -9.09
N ASP A 170 1.53 20.03 -9.60
CA ASP A 170 0.31 20.63 -9.11
C ASP A 170 -0.24 19.96 -7.84
N THR A 171 -1.12 20.68 -7.15
CA THR A 171 -1.93 20.10 -6.08
C THR A 171 -2.98 19.17 -6.68
N LEU A 172 -3.15 17.99 -6.10
CA LEU A 172 -4.08 16.97 -6.62
C LEU A 172 -5.07 16.57 -5.54
N ASP A 173 -6.31 16.37 -5.96
CA ASP A 173 -7.39 15.85 -5.12
C ASP A 173 -7.33 14.32 -5.20
N ILE A 174 -7.21 13.66 -4.05
CA ILE A 174 -7.11 12.20 -3.97
C ILE A 174 -8.48 11.59 -4.26
N ASP A 175 -8.52 10.59 -5.14
CA ASP A 175 -9.71 9.78 -5.40
C ASP A 175 -9.66 8.47 -4.60
N ILE A 176 -8.47 7.86 -4.51
CA ILE A 176 -8.26 6.57 -3.85
C ILE A 176 -7.12 6.72 -2.84
N ARG A 177 -7.37 6.32 -1.59
CA ARG A 177 -6.38 6.30 -0.51
C ARG A 177 -6.10 4.86 -0.10
N SER A 178 -4.95 4.35 -0.52
CA SER A 178 -4.53 2.97 -0.33
C SER A 178 -3.58 2.83 0.87
N PHE A 179 -3.63 1.68 1.55
CA PHE A 179 -2.63 1.27 2.53
C PHE A 179 -1.99 -0.07 2.17
N GLY A 180 -0.66 -0.08 2.05
CA GLY A 180 0.14 -1.27 1.81
C GLY A 180 0.55 -1.98 3.12
N ILE A 181 0.36 -3.30 3.17
CA ILE A 181 0.80 -4.17 4.28
C ILE A 181 1.64 -5.33 3.78
N ARG A 182 2.78 -5.57 4.44
CA ARG A 182 3.61 -6.75 4.21
C ARG A 182 3.05 -7.97 4.91
N THR A 183 2.57 -8.94 4.14
CA THR A 183 1.92 -10.14 4.67
C THR A 183 2.85 -11.36 4.62
N PRO A 184 2.90 -12.15 5.71
CA PRO A 184 3.58 -13.44 5.71
C PRO A 184 2.79 -14.44 4.87
N PRO A 185 3.41 -15.56 4.45
CA PRO A 185 2.64 -16.69 3.95
C PRO A 185 1.68 -17.20 5.04
N CYS A 186 0.52 -17.71 4.61
CA CYS A 186 -0.44 -18.37 5.49
C CYS A 186 -0.90 -19.67 4.82
N THR A 187 -0.79 -20.80 5.51
CA THR A 187 -1.28 -22.12 5.05
C THR A 187 -1.97 -22.87 6.19
N LYS A 188 -2.51 -24.06 5.92
CA LYS A 188 -3.08 -24.96 6.93
C LYS A 188 -2.03 -25.42 7.94
N GLU A 189 -0.85 -25.73 7.46
CA GLU A 189 0.29 -26.24 8.24
C GLU A 189 0.92 -25.12 9.07
N GLU A 190 1.00 -23.91 8.53
CA GLU A 190 1.52 -22.72 9.20
C GLU A 190 0.57 -21.52 9.05
N PRO A 191 -0.52 -21.48 9.84
CA PRO A 191 -1.47 -20.38 9.81
C PRO A 191 -0.83 -19.07 10.29
N ASN A 192 -1.06 -17.97 9.57
CA ASN A 192 -0.53 -16.66 9.91
C ASN A 192 -1.45 -15.53 9.41
N TYR A 193 -1.13 -14.27 9.68
CA TYR A 193 -2.01 -13.12 9.35
C TYR A 193 -2.03 -12.71 7.87
N GLY A 194 -1.43 -13.50 6.97
CA GLY A 194 -1.46 -13.30 5.50
C GLY A 194 -2.80 -13.62 4.85
N ILE A 195 -3.89 -13.16 5.46
CA ILE A 195 -5.28 -13.52 5.14
C ILE A 195 -5.96 -12.53 4.19
N LEU A 196 -5.23 -11.53 3.72
CA LEU A 196 -5.72 -10.52 2.79
C LEU A 196 -5.68 -11.08 1.37
N GLY A 197 -6.82 -11.01 0.67
CA GLY A 197 -6.87 -11.08 -0.80
C GLY A 197 -6.24 -9.88 -1.50
N MET A 198 -6.30 -9.86 -2.84
CA MET A 198 -5.61 -8.87 -3.69
C MET A 198 -5.82 -7.41 -3.24
N PHE A 199 -7.03 -7.03 -2.87
CA PHE A 199 -7.23 -5.84 -2.07
C PHE A 199 -8.58 -5.89 -1.38
N HIS A 200 -8.74 -5.05 -0.38
CA HIS A 200 -9.99 -4.86 0.35
C HIS A 200 -10.42 -3.40 0.31
N VAL A 201 -11.72 -3.17 0.42
CA VAL A 201 -12.32 -1.85 0.54
C VAL A 201 -12.63 -1.60 2.01
N LEU A 202 -12.21 -0.45 2.53
CA LEU A 202 -12.37 -0.11 3.93
C LEU A 202 -13.39 1.02 4.11
N PRO A 203 -14.37 0.87 5.00
CA PRO A 203 -15.03 2.01 5.63
C PRO A 203 -14.00 3.00 6.18
N PRO A 204 -14.25 4.33 6.15
CA PRO A 204 -13.28 5.32 6.63
C PRO A 204 -12.84 5.10 8.08
N ALA A 205 -13.74 4.61 8.94
CA ALA A 205 -13.42 4.24 10.32
C ALA A 205 -12.38 3.12 10.43
N LEU A 206 -12.52 2.06 9.62
CA LEU A 206 -11.53 0.97 9.54
C LEU A 206 -10.23 1.45 8.89
N ALA A 207 -10.31 2.27 7.84
CA ALA A 207 -9.14 2.87 7.20
C ALA A 207 -8.31 3.70 8.21
N TRP A 208 -8.98 4.46 9.07
CA TRP A 208 -8.34 5.20 10.15
C TRP A 208 -7.65 4.28 11.17
N LEU A 209 -8.30 3.19 11.61
CA LEU A 209 -7.68 2.20 12.51
C LEU A 209 -6.40 1.61 11.92
N TRP A 210 -6.39 1.30 10.63
CA TRP A 210 -5.20 0.84 9.91
C TRP A 210 -4.06 1.85 9.95
N ARG A 211 -4.36 3.16 9.92
CA ARG A 211 -3.35 4.21 10.09
C ARG A 211 -2.78 4.26 11.49
N LEU A 212 -3.51 3.86 12.53
CA LEU A 212 -2.98 3.93 13.91
C LEU A 212 -1.96 2.84 14.21
N VAL A 213 -2.19 1.63 13.68
CA VAL A 213 -1.45 0.43 14.07
C VAL A 213 -0.32 0.10 13.10
N ALA A 214 -0.54 0.25 11.79
CA ALA A 214 0.44 0.03 10.71
C ALA A 214 1.48 -1.08 11.02
N PRO A 215 1.15 -2.37 10.88
CA PRO A 215 2.06 -3.46 11.24
C PRO A 215 3.40 -3.36 10.48
N ARG A 216 4.53 -3.44 11.20
CA ARG A 216 5.85 -3.82 10.67
C ARG A 216 5.73 -5.26 10.20
N GLY A 217 5.36 -5.44 8.94
CA GLY A 217 5.06 -6.77 8.42
C GLY A 217 6.31 -7.62 8.15
N HIS A 218 6.09 -8.76 7.48
CA HIS A 218 7.07 -9.83 7.32
C HIS A 218 8.34 -9.37 6.55
N GLY A 219 9.52 -9.72 7.06
CA GLY A 219 10.83 -9.45 6.44
C GLY A 219 11.32 -7.99 6.53
N ASN A 220 10.83 -7.19 7.49
CA ASN A 220 11.30 -5.81 7.66
C ASN A 220 12.81 -5.79 8.03
N PRO A 221 13.68 -5.17 7.21
CA PRO A 221 15.14 -5.20 7.43
C PRO A 221 15.58 -4.44 8.70
N SER A 222 14.66 -3.71 9.35
CA SER A 222 14.93 -2.99 10.60
C SER A 222 14.72 -3.82 11.88
N ILE A 223 14.50 -5.15 11.76
CA ILE A 223 14.31 -6.04 12.91
C ILE A 223 15.67 -6.38 13.51
N VAL A 224 16.00 -5.72 14.62
CA VAL A 224 16.88 -6.30 15.64
C VAL A 224 16.03 -7.34 16.37
N GLU A 225 16.43 -8.61 16.28
CA GLU A 225 15.78 -9.81 16.82
C GLU A 225 14.81 -9.57 17.98
N THR A 226 13.50 -9.49 17.68
CA THR A 226 12.43 -9.60 18.69
C THR A 226 11.25 -10.35 18.08
N GLU A 227 10.84 -11.44 18.72
CA GLU A 227 9.74 -12.31 18.26
C GLU A 227 8.39 -11.56 18.22
N GLY A 228 7.65 -11.69 17.11
CA GLY A 228 6.26 -11.24 16.96
C GLY A 228 6.02 -10.06 16.01
N ILE A 229 4.74 -9.74 15.76
CA ILE A 229 4.32 -8.58 14.95
C ILE A 229 4.61 -7.30 15.74
N GLN A 230 5.26 -6.32 15.10
CA GLN A 230 5.50 -5.00 15.67
C GLN A 230 4.67 -3.94 14.93
N ALA A 231 4.42 -2.79 15.56
CA ALA A 231 3.74 -1.65 14.93
C ALA A 231 4.77 -0.61 14.45
N GLU A 232 4.61 -0.05 13.25
CA GLU A 232 5.27 1.20 12.84
C GLU A 232 4.57 2.42 13.43
N GLY A 233 3.39 2.25 14.02
CA GLY A 233 2.61 3.33 14.63
C GLY A 233 1.97 4.27 13.60
N VAL A 234 1.43 5.39 14.09
CA VAL A 234 0.53 6.27 13.32
C VAL A 234 1.13 6.71 11.98
N GLY A 235 0.54 6.28 10.87
CA GLY A 235 0.92 6.68 9.52
C GLY A 235 2.36 6.30 9.14
N SER A 236 2.93 5.25 9.74
CA SER A 236 4.36 4.87 9.62
C SER A 236 5.35 5.98 10.01
N TYR A 237 4.88 6.97 10.77
CA TYR A 237 5.57 8.22 11.11
C TYR A 237 6.12 8.22 12.55
N TRP A 238 5.96 7.11 13.29
CA TRP A 238 6.31 7.03 14.72
C TRP A 238 7.75 7.43 15.07
N PRO A 239 8.79 7.13 14.25
CA PRO A 239 10.15 7.61 14.52
C PRO A 239 10.27 9.15 14.55
N PHE A 240 9.32 9.89 13.97
CA PHE A 240 9.41 11.33 13.75
C PHE A 240 8.47 12.17 14.62
N ALA A 241 7.57 11.56 15.41
CA ALA A 241 6.50 12.26 16.15
C ALA A 241 6.35 11.78 17.62
N THR A 242 7.48 11.71 18.35
CA THR A 242 7.47 11.28 19.77
C THR A 242 6.63 12.21 20.65
N GLY A 243 5.61 11.66 21.32
CA GLY A 243 4.76 12.37 22.30
C GLY A 243 3.40 12.85 21.79
N GLU A 244 3.20 12.96 20.47
CA GLU A 244 2.00 13.55 19.86
C GLU A 244 1.11 12.53 19.13
N ARG A 245 1.20 11.24 19.48
CA ARG A 245 0.47 10.17 18.76
C ARG A 245 -1.04 10.37 18.73
N VAL A 246 -1.62 10.90 19.81
CA VAL A 246 -3.07 11.09 19.93
C VAL A 246 -3.51 12.26 19.08
N ASP A 247 -2.73 13.35 19.06
CA ASP A 247 -3.02 14.50 18.20
C ASP A 247 -2.88 14.12 16.72
N HIS A 248 -1.87 13.34 16.37
CA HIS A 248 -1.73 12.85 15.00
C HIS A 248 -2.87 11.91 14.59
N ALA A 249 -3.31 11.03 15.51
CA ALA A 249 -4.49 10.20 15.31
C ALA A 249 -5.75 11.05 15.06
N ASN A 250 -5.95 12.12 15.84
CA ASN A 250 -7.08 13.04 15.67
C ASN A 250 -7.01 13.79 14.34
N LEU A 251 -5.84 14.31 13.95
CA LEU A 251 -5.65 15.00 12.68
C LEU A 251 -5.92 14.08 11.47
N LEU A 252 -5.51 12.81 11.57
CA LEU A 252 -5.85 11.81 10.55
C LEU A 252 -7.35 11.52 10.52
N LEU A 253 -7.99 11.39 11.69
CA LEU A 253 -9.43 11.15 11.76
C LEU A 253 -10.21 12.30 11.09
N GLU A 254 -9.82 13.54 11.36
CA GLU A 254 -10.39 14.72 10.70
C GLU A 254 -10.26 14.64 9.17
N GLN A 255 -9.16 14.12 8.63
CA GLN A 255 -9.05 13.92 7.18
C GLN A 255 -10.07 12.93 6.65
N PHE A 256 -10.26 11.78 7.32
CA PHE A 256 -11.25 10.78 6.89
C PHE A 256 -12.67 11.33 6.99
N MET A 257 -13.01 12.01 8.08
CA MET A 257 -14.35 12.61 8.27
C MET A 257 -14.65 13.71 7.25
N ASN A 258 -13.64 14.48 6.80
CA ASN A 258 -13.82 15.57 5.84
C ASN A 258 -13.59 15.13 4.38
N SER A 259 -13.36 13.83 4.12
CA SER A 259 -13.07 13.32 2.78
C SER A 259 -14.02 12.17 2.36
N PRO A 260 -15.35 12.37 2.37
CA PRO A 260 -16.33 11.32 2.03
C PRO A 260 -16.24 10.82 0.58
N GLU A 261 -15.59 11.57 -0.32
CA GLU A 261 -15.42 11.21 -1.73
C GLU A 261 -14.12 10.42 -2.00
N VAL A 262 -13.43 9.96 -0.96
CA VAL A 262 -12.18 9.21 -1.08
C VAL A 262 -12.41 7.73 -0.81
N LEU A 263 -12.16 6.89 -1.81
CA LEU A 263 -12.24 5.44 -1.66
C LEU A 263 -11.03 4.93 -0.88
N ASN A 264 -11.25 4.25 0.25
CA ASN A 264 -10.18 3.71 1.07
C ASN A 264 -9.98 2.23 0.79
N VAL A 265 -8.73 1.83 0.52
CA VAL A 265 -8.40 0.44 0.19
C VAL A 265 -7.17 -0.07 0.93
N LEU A 266 -7.12 -1.38 1.14
CA LEU A 266 -6.04 -2.09 1.80
C LEU A 266 -5.46 -3.14 0.85
N THR A 267 -4.15 -3.10 0.61
CA THR A 267 -3.46 -3.98 -0.33
C THR A 267 -2.35 -4.75 0.40
N PRO A 268 -2.34 -6.10 0.36
CA PRO A 268 -1.17 -6.84 0.80
C PRO A 268 -0.03 -6.71 -0.21
N ASN A 269 1.18 -6.97 0.24
CA ASN A 269 2.31 -7.28 -0.61
C ASN A 269 3.06 -8.50 -0.04
N GLN A 270 3.99 -9.04 -0.83
CA GLN A 270 4.66 -10.33 -0.61
C GLN A 270 3.75 -11.54 -0.76
N HIS A 271 2.68 -11.69 0.03
CA HIS A 271 1.84 -12.89 0.02
C HIS A 271 0.32 -12.62 0.05
N VAL A 272 -0.43 -13.44 -0.67
CA VAL A 272 -1.89 -13.56 -0.56
C VAL A 272 -2.18 -15.02 -0.19
N GLY A 273 -2.34 -15.29 1.09
CA GLY A 273 -2.42 -16.65 1.61
C GLY A 273 -1.16 -17.47 1.30
N ALA A 274 -1.33 -18.55 0.56
CA ALA A 274 -0.25 -19.45 0.14
C ALA A 274 0.53 -18.94 -1.09
N TRP A 275 0.07 -17.86 -1.74
CA TRP A 275 0.66 -17.33 -2.97
C TRP A 275 1.66 -16.22 -2.67
N LYS A 276 2.89 -16.34 -3.16
CA LYS A 276 3.87 -15.25 -3.20
C LYS A 276 3.56 -14.36 -4.41
N VAL A 277 3.20 -13.11 -4.18
CA VAL A 277 2.67 -12.16 -5.20
C VAL A 277 3.47 -10.86 -5.33
N GLY A 278 4.44 -10.59 -4.45
CA GLY A 278 5.20 -9.33 -4.48
C GLY A 278 4.28 -8.10 -4.36
N PHE A 279 4.43 -7.13 -5.26
CA PHE A 279 3.61 -5.90 -5.33
C PHE A 279 2.47 -5.98 -6.35
N MET A 280 2.21 -7.16 -6.93
CA MET A 280 1.08 -7.34 -7.84
C MET A 280 -0.27 -6.84 -7.31
N PRO A 281 -0.63 -7.02 -6.01
CA PRO A 281 -1.94 -6.63 -5.54
C PRO A 281 -2.20 -5.11 -5.66
N GLU A 282 -1.22 -4.27 -5.30
CA GLU A 282 -1.35 -2.81 -5.44
C GLU A 282 -1.31 -2.35 -6.89
N TRP A 283 -0.51 -3.00 -7.74
CA TRP A 283 -0.46 -2.67 -9.16
C TRP A 283 -1.76 -3.05 -9.87
N LEU A 284 -2.35 -4.21 -9.55
CA LEU A 284 -3.65 -4.60 -10.11
C LEU A 284 -4.77 -3.71 -9.59
N MET A 285 -4.73 -3.27 -8.32
CA MET A 285 -5.65 -2.26 -7.79
C MET A 285 -5.55 -0.94 -8.57
N ARG A 286 -4.32 -0.47 -8.84
CA ARG A 286 -4.03 0.73 -9.64
C ARG A 286 -4.48 0.58 -11.10
N GLU A 287 -4.51 -0.62 -11.65
CA GLU A 287 -5.10 -0.89 -12.95
C GLU A 287 -6.65 -0.89 -12.85
N TYR A 288 -7.22 -1.62 -11.90
CA TYR A 288 -8.65 -1.87 -11.82
C TYR A 288 -9.48 -0.64 -11.45
N LEU A 289 -9.20 0.02 -10.33
CA LEU A 289 -10.08 1.07 -9.80
C LEU A 289 -10.23 2.29 -10.72
N PRO A 290 -9.17 2.81 -11.38
CA PRO A 290 -9.34 3.93 -12.30
C PRO A 290 -10.20 3.60 -13.53
N ARG A 291 -10.25 2.34 -13.96
CA ARG A 291 -11.15 1.88 -15.03
C ARG A 291 -12.62 1.88 -14.61
N ARG A 292 -12.87 1.89 -13.31
CA ARG A 292 -14.19 2.03 -12.70
C ARG A 292 -14.52 3.46 -12.27
N GLY A 293 -13.63 4.42 -12.53
CA GLY A 293 -13.80 5.81 -12.06
C GLY A 293 -13.50 6.01 -10.58
N GLY A 294 -13.01 4.99 -9.88
CA GLY A 294 -12.80 5.04 -8.44
C GLY A 294 -14.03 4.67 -7.60
N GLU A 295 -15.13 4.26 -8.24
CA GLU A 295 -16.39 3.91 -7.58
C GLU A 295 -16.65 2.39 -7.62
N LEU A 296 -17.32 1.89 -6.58
CA LEU A 296 -17.76 0.50 -6.46
C LEU A 296 -19.22 0.45 -5.99
N GLU A 297 -19.97 -0.54 -6.45
CA GLU A 297 -21.33 -0.76 -6.00
C GLU A 297 -21.34 -1.64 -4.75
N ALA A 298 -22.26 -1.37 -3.82
CA ALA A 298 -22.40 -2.19 -2.61
C ALA A 298 -22.71 -3.67 -2.92
N SER A 299 -23.38 -3.94 -4.06
CA SER A 299 -23.71 -5.28 -4.55
C SER A 299 -22.48 -6.11 -4.98
N GLU A 300 -21.34 -5.46 -5.18
CA GLU A 300 -20.08 -6.08 -5.61
C GLU A 300 -19.14 -6.40 -4.44
N LEU A 301 -19.59 -6.08 -3.23
CA LEU A 301 -18.82 -6.14 -2.00
C LEU A 301 -19.45 -7.12 -1.02
N THR A 302 -18.63 -8.03 -0.51
CA THR A 302 -19.00 -8.94 0.57
C THR A 302 -18.18 -8.60 1.81
N PRO A 303 -18.79 -8.48 3.01
CA PRO A 303 -18.03 -8.30 4.25
C PRO A 303 -16.95 -9.38 4.40
N ALA A 304 -15.71 -8.95 4.62
CA ALA A 304 -14.62 -9.86 4.87
C ALA A 304 -14.87 -10.62 6.17
N ARG A 305 -14.41 -11.88 6.21
CA ARG A 305 -14.58 -12.76 7.37
C ARG A 305 -13.86 -12.22 8.62
N CYS A 306 -12.77 -11.47 8.44
CA CYS A 306 -12.14 -10.64 9.46
C CYS A 306 -12.64 -9.19 9.29
N SER A 307 -13.38 -8.65 10.26
CA SER A 307 -13.99 -7.32 10.13
C SER A 307 -12.97 -6.19 9.95
N LEU A 308 -11.74 -6.35 10.47
CA LEU A 308 -10.64 -5.41 10.23
C LEU A 308 -10.32 -5.22 8.75
N LEU A 309 -10.60 -6.21 7.90
CA LEU A 309 -10.31 -6.13 6.47
C LEU A 309 -11.42 -5.42 5.70
N GLY A 310 -12.54 -5.03 6.33
CA GLY A 310 -13.64 -4.36 5.63
C GLY A 310 -14.35 -5.28 4.65
N TYR A 311 -14.33 -4.93 3.37
CA TYR A 311 -15.03 -5.64 2.31
C TYR A 311 -14.07 -6.26 1.29
N THR A 312 -14.37 -7.49 0.87
CA THR A 312 -13.74 -8.11 -0.31
C THR A 312 -14.59 -7.87 -1.54
N LEU A 313 -13.94 -7.73 -2.70
CA LEU A 313 -14.63 -7.80 -3.98
C LEU A 313 -15.20 -9.20 -4.22
N ASP A 314 -16.38 -9.25 -4.84
CA ASP A 314 -16.97 -10.50 -5.31
C ASP A 314 -16.36 -11.00 -6.62
N GLU A 315 -15.93 -10.06 -7.48
CA GLU A 315 -15.31 -10.28 -8.78
C GLU A 315 -14.33 -9.14 -9.09
N MET A 316 -13.24 -9.47 -9.80
CA MET A 316 -12.28 -8.49 -10.28
C MET A 316 -11.85 -8.87 -11.69
N ILE A 317 -12.29 -8.09 -12.69
CA ILE A 317 -11.96 -8.27 -14.10
C ILE A 317 -11.14 -7.07 -14.58
N ILE A 318 -9.98 -7.33 -15.18
CA ILE A 318 -9.14 -6.30 -15.82
C ILE A 318 -8.95 -6.68 -17.28
N GLU A 319 -9.43 -5.86 -18.21
CA GLU A 319 -9.28 -6.07 -19.66
C GLU A 319 -9.67 -7.50 -20.08
N GLY A 320 -10.80 -7.99 -19.57
CA GLY A 320 -11.33 -9.33 -19.86
C GLY A 320 -10.67 -10.49 -19.09
N HIS A 321 -9.66 -10.23 -18.26
CA HIS A 321 -9.04 -11.24 -17.41
C HIS A 321 -9.64 -11.21 -16.01
N GLU A 322 -10.29 -12.30 -15.62
CA GLU A 322 -10.85 -12.49 -14.29
C GLU A 322 -9.75 -12.96 -13.31
N ILE A 323 -9.63 -12.25 -12.19
CA ILE A 323 -8.81 -12.68 -11.07
C ILE A 323 -9.60 -13.71 -10.26
N SER A 324 -9.05 -14.91 -10.11
CA SER A 324 -9.72 -16.03 -9.46
C SER A 324 -10.18 -15.67 -8.03
N LYS A 325 -11.40 -16.07 -7.67
CA LYS A 325 -12.03 -15.72 -6.38
C LYS A 325 -11.21 -16.10 -5.13
N TYR A 326 -10.35 -17.12 -5.20
CA TYR A 326 -9.46 -17.48 -4.08
C TYR A 326 -8.24 -16.56 -3.91
N MET A 327 -7.95 -15.70 -4.89
CA MET A 327 -7.01 -14.60 -4.75
C MET A 327 -7.68 -13.37 -4.13
N LEU A 328 -9.01 -13.26 -4.20
CA LEU A 328 -9.79 -12.19 -3.56
C LEU A 328 -10.19 -12.56 -2.13
N ASP A 329 -10.52 -13.84 -1.90
CA ASP A 329 -10.87 -14.39 -0.58
C ASP A 329 -9.95 -15.58 -0.25
N VAL A 330 -8.95 -15.33 0.58
CA VAL A 330 -7.92 -16.31 0.99
C VAL A 330 -8.53 -17.54 1.66
N SER A 331 -9.70 -17.42 2.32
CA SER A 331 -10.35 -18.57 2.96
C SER A 331 -10.80 -19.65 1.97
N ARG A 332 -10.85 -19.32 0.67
CA ARG A 332 -11.18 -20.22 -0.43
C ARG A 332 -9.97 -20.94 -1.03
N GLN A 333 -8.75 -20.53 -0.68
CA GLN A 333 -7.55 -21.26 -1.11
C GLN A 333 -7.56 -22.65 -0.48
N GLN A 334 -7.24 -23.68 -1.26
CA GLN A 334 -7.25 -25.06 -0.78
C GLN A 334 -6.16 -25.29 0.27
N GLU A 335 -5.06 -24.56 0.15
CA GLU A 335 -3.89 -24.56 1.01
C GLU A 335 -4.14 -23.84 2.35
N VAL A 336 -5.21 -23.05 2.46
CA VAL A 336 -5.52 -22.25 3.65
C VAL A 336 -6.83 -22.72 4.29
N GLY A 337 -7.94 -22.61 3.58
CA GLY A 337 -9.26 -22.89 4.11
C GLY A 337 -9.67 -21.93 5.25
N LYS A 338 -10.87 -22.14 5.78
CA LYS A 338 -11.45 -21.27 6.82
C LYS A 338 -10.71 -21.33 8.15
N GLU A 339 -10.27 -22.52 8.58
CA GLU A 339 -9.64 -22.69 9.90
C GLU A 339 -8.31 -21.93 10.02
N ALA A 340 -7.44 -22.04 9.01
CA ALA A 340 -6.18 -21.30 9.02
C ALA A 340 -6.40 -19.79 8.87
N TYR A 341 -7.37 -19.39 8.05
CA TYR A 341 -7.79 -17.99 7.94
C TYR A 341 -8.21 -17.44 9.31
N ASP A 342 -9.00 -18.19 10.08
CA ASP A 342 -9.48 -17.75 11.40
C ASP A 342 -8.35 -17.55 12.39
N LYS A 343 -7.39 -18.48 12.43
CA LYS A 343 -6.18 -18.32 13.24
C LYS A 343 -5.39 -17.07 12.83
N GLY A 344 -5.26 -16.82 11.52
CA GLY A 344 -4.67 -15.59 10.99
C GLY A 344 -5.41 -14.32 11.41
N SER A 345 -6.74 -14.36 11.39
CA SER A 345 -7.63 -13.28 11.85
C SER A 345 -7.45 -13.02 13.34
N GLU A 346 -7.38 -14.06 14.16
CA GLU A 346 -7.14 -13.95 15.61
C GLU A 346 -5.77 -13.32 15.91
N ILE A 347 -4.72 -13.74 15.21
CA ILE A 347 -3.37 -13.16 15.33
C ILE A 347 -3.40 -11.65 15.04
N LEU A 348 -3.97 -11.27 13.88
CA LEU A 348 -4.06 -9.88 13.46
C LEU A 348 -4.90 -9.04 14.43
N THR A 349 -6.08 -9.54 14.79
CA THR A 349 -7.03 -8.84 15.66
C THR A 349 -6.46 -8.65 17.06
N SER A 350 -5.82 -9.69 17.63
CA SER A 350 -5.19 -9.61 18.94
C SER A 350 -4.07 -8.55 18.97
N PHE A 351 -3.27 -8.49 17.90
CA PHE A 351 -2.25 -7.46 17.74
C PHE A 351 -2.86 -6.05 17.68
N PHE A 352 -3.87 -5.84 16.83
CA PHE A 352 -4.57 -4.56 16.74
C PHE A 352 -5.18 -4.15 18.09
N LYS A 353 -5.87 -5.06 18.79
CA LYS A 353 -6.50 -4.78 20.10
C LYS A 353 -5.48 -4.35 21.15
N LYS A 354 -4.25 -4.87 21.10
CA LYS A 354 -3.15 -4.45 21.98
C LYS A 354 -2.68 -3.04 21.64
N GLU A 355 -2.52 -2.73 20.36
CA GLU A 355 -1.94 -1.47 19.89
C GLU A 355 -2.91 -0.29 20.03
N VAL A 356 -4.18 -0.46 19.66
CA VAL A 356 -5.19 0.61 19.68
C VAL A 356 -5.48 1.13 21.10
N LYS A 357 -5.36 0.28 22.12
CA LYS A 357 -5.56 0.68 23.54
C LYS A 357 -4.64 1.81 23.97
N LYS A 358 -3.49 1.98 23.30
CA LYS A 358 -2.53 3.06 23.57
C LYS A 358 -3.11 4.45 23.21
N PHE A 359 -4.13 4.51 22.36
CA PHE A 359 -4.75 5.75 21.92
C PHE A 359 -5.93 6.18 22.82
N LEU A 360 -6.46 5.28 23.65
CA LEU A 360 -7.56 5.57 24.58
C LEU A 360 -7.07 6.45 25.74
N THR A 361 -7.08 7.75 25.50
CA THR A 361 -6.76 8.80 26.47
C THR A 361 -7.87 9.85 26.45
N ASP A 362 -7.90 10.77 27.41
CA ASP A 362 -8.91 11.84 27.43
C ASP A 362 -8.77 12.84 26.28
N ARG A 363 -7.64 12.80 25.54
CA ARG A 363 -7.36 13.67 24.39
C ARG A 363 -7.86 13.10 23.04
N ILE A 364 -8.19 11.81 22.97
CA ILE A 364 -8.65 11.21 21.71
C ILE A 364 -10.00 11.82 21.31
N HIS A 365 -10.20 12.04 20.02
CA HIS A 365 -11.47 12.51 19.48
C HIS A 365 -12.61 11.55 19.87
N PRO A 366 -13.82 12.05 20.23
CA PRO A 366 -14.94 11.20 20.63
C PRO A 366 -15.28 10.10 19.62
N THR A 367 -15.38 10.43 18.33
CA THR A 367 -15.57 9.45 17.26
C THR A 367 -14.41 8.45 17.18
N GLY A 368 -13.17 8.89 17.41
CA GLY A 368 -12.01 8.01 17.42
C GLY A 368 -12.05 7.01 18.59
N ARG A 369 -12.54 7.45 19.75
CA ARG A 369 -12.82 6.57 20.89
C ARG A 369 -13.88 5.53 20.55
N GLU A 370 -15.00 5.97 19.97
CA GLU A 370 -16.10 5.09 19.56
C GLU A 370 -15.63 4.01 18.58
N ILE A 371 -14.86 4.39 17.55
CA ILE A 371 -14.25 3.45 16.60
C ILE A 371 -13.37 2.41 17.33
N ILE A 372 -12.49 2.86 18.23
CA ILE A 372 -11.60 1.96 18.97
C ILE A 372 -12.40 1.03 19.88
N GLU A 373 -13.38 1.56 20.61
CA GLU A 373 -14.21 0.78 21.54
C GLU A 373 -15.07 -0.26 20.80
N THR A 374 -15.67 0.10 19.66
CA THR A 374 -16.38 -0.86 18.80
C THR A 374 -15.45 -1.96 18.29
N PHE A 375 -14.23 -1.63 17.89
CA PHE A 375 -13.25 -2.64 17.51
C PHE A 375 -12.83 -3.55 18.68
N LEU A 376 -12.66 -3.00 19.88
CA LEU A 376 -12.35 -3.79 21.08
C LEU A 376 -13.48 -4.77 21.44
N HIS A 377 -14.73 -4.42 21.13
CA HIS A 377 -15.93 -5.24 21.32
C HIS A 377 -16.31 -6.12 20.12
N ASP A 378 -15.40 -6.33 19.17
CA ASP A 378 -15.59 -7.21 18.01
C ASP A 378 -16.75 -6.76 17.08
N GLY A 379 -16.86 -5.45 16.85
CA GLY A 379 -17.79 -4.87 15.89
C GLY A 379 -17.67 -5.46 14.48
N SER A 380 -18.81 -5.54 13.80
CA SER A 380 -18.94 -5.94 12.40
C SER A 380 -18.47 -4.83 11.46
N VAL A 381 -18.24 -5.17 10.19
CA VAL A 381 -17.86 -4.17 9.15
C VAL A 381 -18.91 -3.06 9.05
N LYS A 382 -20.19 -3.43 9.15
CA LYS A 382 -21.31 -2.49 9.08
C LYS A 382 -21.32 -1.51 10.25
N ASP A 383 -20.97 -1.95 11.45
CA ASP A 383 -20.87 -1.06 12.62
C ASP A 383 -19.84 0.06 12.39
N PHE A 384 -18.79 -0.18 11.58
CA PHE A 384 -17.81 0.85 11.21
C PHE A 384 -18.23 1.70 10.02
N GLU A 385 -18.98 1.14 9.08
CA GLU A 385 -19.53 1.87 7.93
C GLU A 385 -20.46 2.98 8.38
N ASP A 386 -21.31 2.71 9.37
CA ASP A 386 -22.30 3.67 9.87
C ASP A 386 -21.66 4.83 10.70
N MET A 387 -20.36 4.81 10.99
CA MET A 387 -19.67 5.81 11.84
C MET A 387 -19.20 7.05 11.09
N ILE A 388 -18.80 6.91 9.83
CA ILE A 388 -18.25 8.00 9.01
C ILE A 388 -18.81 7.86 7.59
N GLU A 389 -19.45 8.92 7.11
CA GLU A 389 -20.04 8.99 5.77
C GLU A 389 -18.99 8.75 4.66
N SER A 390 -19.38 7.97 3.65
CA SER A 390 -18.58 7.66 2.47
C SER A 390 -19.49 7.52 1.25
N ASN A 391 -19.19 8.26 0.18
CA ASN A 391 -20.01 8.32 -1.03
C ASN A 391 -19.50 7.39 -2.15
N GLN A 392 -18.36 6.73 -1.94
CA GLN A 392 -17.69 5.92 -2.98
C GLN A 392 -18.16 4.46 -3.04
N ILE A 393 -18.99 4.04 -2.09
CA ILE A 393 -19.75 2.78 -2.15
C ILE A 393 -21.19 3.16 -2.43
N VAL A 394 -21.63 2.97 -3.68
CA VAL A 394 -22.97 3.38 -4.11
C VAL A 394 -23.97 2.30 -3.69
N SER A 395 -24.92 2.65 -2.83
CA SER A 395 -26.08 1.80 -2.53
C SER A 395 -27.01 1.73 -3.73
N GLU A 396 -27.59 0.57 -4.02
CA GLU A 396 -28.64 0.45 -5.05
C GLU A 396 -29.74 1.51 -4.82
N GLN A 397 -30.05 2.29 -5.86
CA GLN A 397 -31.17 3.24 -5.87
C GLN A 397 -32.52 2.55 -6.01
#